data_AF-A0A966MFX9-F1
#
_entry.id   AF-A0A966MFX9-F1
#
_cell.length_a   1.000
_cell.length_b   1.000
_cell.length_c   1.000
_cell.angle_alpha   90.00
_cell.angle_beta   90.00
_cell.angle_gamma   90.00
#
_symmetry.space_group_name_H-M   'P 1'
#
loop_
_entity.id
_entity.type
_entity.pdbx_description
1 polymer ?
#
loop_
_entity_poly.entity_id
_entity_poly.type
_entity_poly.pdbx_seq_one_letter_code
_entity_poly.pdbx_strand_id
1 'polypeptide(L)'
;MREHDSLYSWTRLFIALLLATVGNIGMWVVVIVLPDIQQEFKIDRGTASIPFALTMVGFAIGNWVMGHVVDRYGITKTIILAATVNTAGYIAAMYVNNVYSLSILQFFIGLGTAAAFGPLIADT
;
A
#
# COMPACT_ATOMS: atom_id res chain seq x y z
N MET A 1 -5.57 7.27 34.57
CA MET A 1 -5.11 5.97 34.04
C MET A 1 -6.22 5.06 33.48
N ARG A 2 -7.53 5.38 33.59
CA ARG A 2 -8.62 4.57 33.02
C ARG A 2 -9.05 4.92 31.58
N GLU A 3 -8.43 5.90 30.93
CA GLU A 3 -8.82 6.34 29.57
C GLU A 3 -8.32 5.40 28.45
N HIS A 4 -7.19 4.71 28.63
CA HIS A 4 -6.65 3.83 27.58
C HIS A 4 -7.34 2.46 27.50
N ASP A 5 -7.94 1.97 28.59
CA ASP A 5 -8.65 0.67 28.67
C ASP A 5 -10.17 0.82 28.55
N SER A 6 -10.65 1.60 27.59
CA SER A 6 -12.08 1.72 27.30
C SER A 6 -12.49 0.81 26.13
N LEU A 7 -13.78 0.42 26.05
CA LEU A 7 -14.32 -0.29 24.89
C LEU A 7 -14.07 0.47 23.58
N TYR A 8 -14.11 1.80 23.62
CA TYR A 8 -13.79 2.65 22.48
C TYR A 8 -12.33 2.44 22.02
N SER A 9 -11.37 2.46 22.94
CA SER A 9 -9.94 2.25 22.64
C SER A 9 -9.69 0.87 22.02
N TRP A 10 -10.34 -0.18 22.53
CA TRP A 10 -10.27 -1.53 21.95
C TRP A 10 -10.89 -1.61 20.56
N THR A 11 -12.03 -0.96 20.32
CA THR A 11 -12.63 -0.93 18.97
C THR A 11 -11.75 -0.19 17.98
N ARG A 12 -11.13 0.93 18.37
CA ARG A 12 -10.19 1.68 17.53
C ARG A 12 -8.97 0.82 17.21
N LEU A 13 -8.40 0.14 18.20
CA LEU A 13 -7.27 -0.78 18.02
C LEU A 13 -7.61 -1.91 17.04
N PHE A 14 -8.78 -2.52 17.18
CA PHE A 14 -9.23 -3.59 16.28
C PHE A 14 -9.36 -3.09 14.84
N ILE A 15 -9.94 -1.91 14.63
CA ILE A 15 -10.04 -1.28 13.31
C ILE A 15 -8.65 -0.98 12.74
N ALA A 16 -7.75 -0.40 13.53
CA ALA A 16 -6.38 -0.11 13.12
C ALA A 16 -5.63 -1.40 12.72
N LEU A 17 -5.79 -2.49 13.47
CA LEU A 17 -5.20 -3.78 13.15
C LEU A 17 -5.72 -4.34 11.82
N LEU A 18 -7.04 -4.27 11.58
CA LEU A 18 -7.63 -4.68 10.31
C LEU A 18 -7.11 -3.85 9.14
N LEU A 19 -7.05 -2.52 9.32
CA LEU A 19 -6.55 -1.60 8.30
C LEU A 19 -5.05 -1.82 8.02
N ALA A 20 -4.23 -2.07 9.03
CA ALA A 20 -2.82 -2.39 8.84
C ALA A 20 -2.64 -3.73 8.09
N THR A 21 -3.44 -4.75 8.44
CA THR A 21 -3.37 -6.07 7.81
C THR A 21 -3.76 -6.02 6.34
N VAL A 22 -4.89 -5.37 6.02
CA VAL A 22 -5.40 -5.28 4.65
C VAL A 22 -4.63 -4.24 3.84
N GLY A 23 -4.29 -3.11 4.45
CA GLY A 23 -3.62 -2.00 3.78
C GLY A 23 -2.23 -2.38 3.26
N ASN A 24 -1.52 -3.26 3.97
CA ASN A 24 -0.17 -3.67 3.58
C ASN A 24 -0.12 -4.77 2.49
N ILE A 25 -1.27 -5.23 2.00
CA ILE A 25 -1.37 -6.21 0.90
C ILE A 25 -0.71 -5.67 -0.38
N GLY A 26 -0.80 -4.36 -0.64
CA GLY A 26 -0.15 -3.69 -1.77
C GLY A 26 1.34 -3.95 -1.87
N MET A 27 2.00 -4.12 -0.72
CA MET A 27 3.43 -4.39 -0.65
C MET A 27 3.78 -5.83 -1.01
N TRP A 28 2.92 -6.78 -0.67
CA TRP A 28 3.23 -8.22 -0.72
C TRP A 28 2.68 -8.91 -1.96
N VAL A 29 1.59 -8.41 -2.55
CA VAL A 29 0.94 -9.02 -3.72
C VAL A 29 1.93 -9.28 -4.85
N VAL A 30 2.81 -8.33 -5.17
CA VAL A 30 3.78 -8.46 -6.27
C VAL A 30 4.71 -9.64 -6.09
N VAL A 31 5.11 -9.91 -4.84
CA VAL A 31 6.02 -11.02 -4.53
C VAL A 31 5.32 -12.36 -4.75
N ILE A 32 4.02 -12.43 -4.42
CA ILE A 32 3.20 -13.64 -4.59
C ILE A 32 3.01 -13.96 -6.08
N VAL A 33 2.70 -12.94 -6.89
CA VAL A 33 2.42 -13.11 -8.33
C VAL A 33 3.68 -13.07 -9.21
N LEU A 34 4.87 -12.96 -8.62
CA LEU A 34 6.13 -12.88 -9.36
C LEU A 34 6.32 -14.07 -10.33
N PRO A 35 6.02 -15.34 -9.96
CA PRO A 35 6.10 -16.45 -10.90
C PRO A 35 5.15 -16.31 -12.09
N ASP A 36 3.96 -15.78 -11.87
CA ASP A 36 2.95 -15.56 -12.91
C ASP A 36 3.40 -14.44 -13.88
N ILE A 37 3.95 -13.34 -13.34
CA ILE A 37 4.55 -12.24 -14.13
C ILE A 37 5.67 -12.78 -15.02
N GLN A 38 6.53 -13.66 -14.50
CA GLN A 38 7.61 -14.26 -15.30
C GLN A 38 7.07 -15.08 -16.47
N GLN A 39 6.00 -15.86 -16.25
CA GLN A 39 5.39 -16.71 -17.28
C GLN A 39 4.63 -15.89 -18.32
N GLU A 40 3.83 -14.91 -17.87
CA GLU A 40 2.97 -14.09 -18.72
C GLU A 40 3.80 -13.19 -19.64
N PHE A 41 4.79 -12.48 -19.10
CA PHE A 41 5.65 -11.60 -19.88
C PHE A 41 6.87 -12.30 -20.50
N LYS A 42 7.09 -13.59 -20.21
CA LYS A 42 8.23 -14.40 -20.70
C LYS A 42 9.58 -13.74 -20.41
N ILE A 43 9.77 -13.29 -19.18
CA ILE A 43 10.95 -12.55 -18.72
C ILE A 43 11.75 -13.29 -17.66
N ASP A 44 13.01 -12.91 -17.51
CA ASP A 44 13.87 -13.41 -16.44
C ASP A 44 13.45 -12.86 -15.05
N ARG A 45 13.97 -13.48 -14.00
CA ARG A 45 13.65 -13.13 -12.61
C ARG A 45 14.11 -11.72 -12.22
N GLY A 46 15.23 -11.24 -12.78
CA GLY A 46 15.73 -9.89 -12.54
C GLY A 46 14.75 -8.85 -13.06
N THR A 47 14.30 -8.99 -14.30
CA THR A 47 13.30 -8.10 -14.88
C THR A 47 11.95 -8.19 -14.14
N ALA A 48 11.52 -9.40 -13.76
CA ALA A 48 10.28 -9.59 -12.98
C ALA A 48 10.33 -9.03 -11.55
N SER A 49 11.51 -8.68 -11.04
CA SER A 49 11.68 -8.04 -9.72
C SER A 49 11.56 -6.51 -9.75
N ILE A 50 11.61 -5.88 -10.94
CA ILE A 50 11.50 -4.42 -11.11
C ILE A 50 10.19 -3.87 -10.54
N PRO A 51 9.01 -4.50 -10.76
CA PRO A 51 7.77 -4.01 -10.17
C PRO A 51 7.83 -3.92 -8.65
N PHE A 52 8.39 -4.95 -8.00
CA PHE A 52 8.56 -4.97 -6.54
C PHE A 52 9.53 -3.87 -6.07
N ALA A 53 10.65 -3.68 -6.77
CA ALA A 53 11.58 -2.61 -6.45
C ALA A 53 10.90 -1.23 -6.52
N LEU A 54 10.09 -0.99 -7.55
CA LEU A 54 9.32 0.25 -7.66
C LEU A 54 8.22 0.39 -6.61
N THR A 55 7.56 -0.70 -6.21
CA THR A 55 6.65 -0.69 -5.04
C THR A 55 7.37 -0.21 -3.79
N MET A 56 8.60 -0.69 -3.53
CA MET A 56 9.40 -0.30 -2.36
C MET A 56 9.78 1.18 -2.40
N VAL A 57 10.19 1.68 -3.56
CA VAL A 57 10.50 3.11 -3.74
C VAL A 57 9.24 3.97 -3.54
N GLY A 58 8.11 3.57 -4.14
CA GLY A 58 6.82 4.23 -3.97
C GLY A 58 6.37 4.24 -2.50
N PHE A 59 6.54 3.12 -1.80
CA PHE A 59 6.23 3.00 -0.37
C PHE A 59 7.11 3.90 0.50
N ALA A 60 8.42 3.95 0.25
CA ALA A 60 9.34 4.81 0.99
C ALA A 60 8.97 6.30 0.84
N ILE A 61 8.73 6.75 -0.39
CA ILE A 61 8.29 8.13 -0.68
C ILE A 61 6.89 8.36 -0.11
N GLY A 62 6.01 7.38 -0.24
CA GLY A 62 4.63 7.43 0.24
C GLY A 62 4.54 7.66 1.74
N ASN A 63 5.44 7.11 2.55
CA ASN A 63 5.41 7.33 4.00
C ASN A 63 5.64 8.81 4.33
N TRP A 64 6.54 9.48 3.60
CA TRP A 64 6.76 10.92 3.76
C TRP A 64 5.56 11.73 3.27
N VAL A 65 5.04 11.46 2.06
CA VAL A 65 3.91 12.18 1.48
C VAL A 65 2.63 12.00 2.31
N MET A 66 2.30 10.76 2.66
CA MET A 66 1.08 10.43 3.41
C MET A 66 1.12 10.94 4.84
N GLY A 67 2.30 11.03 5.48
CA GLY A 67 2.45 11.72 6.77
C GLY A 67 1.94 13.16 6.70
N HIS A 68 2.40 13.93 5.71
CA HIS A 68 1.95 15.32 5.52
C HIS A 68 0.45 15.42 5.20
N VAL A 69 -0.10 14.45 4.46
CA VAL A 69 -1.55 14.41 4.15
C VAL A 69 -2.35 14.10 5.42
N VAL A 70 -1.89 13.17 6.27
CA VAL A 70 -2.51 12.87 7.57
C VAL A 70 -2.49 14.08 8.48
N ASP A 71 -1.35 14.79 8.58
CA ASP A 71 -1.24 15.98 9.41
C ASP A 71 -2.24 17.07 9.01
N ARG A 72 -2.56 17.18 7.70
CA ARG A 72 -3.46 18.21 7.17
C ARG A 72 -4.94 17.80 7.15
N TYR A 73 -5.25 16.54 6.87
CA TYR A 73 -6.61 16.08 6.57
C TYR A 73 -7.13 15.00 7.53
N GLY A 74 -6.28 14.49 8.43
CA GLY A 74 -6.57 13.41 9.37
C GLY A 74 -6.43 12.01 8.74
N ILE A 75 -6.21 11.01 9.61
CA ILE A 75 -5.93 9.63 9.22
C ILE A 75 -7.04 8.99 8.38
N THR A 76 -8.31 9.22 8.73
CA THR A 76 -9.45 8.61 8.04
C THR A 76 -9.52 8.98 6.56
N LYS A 77 -9.34 10.26 6.22
CA LYS A 77 -9.38 10.72 4.83
C LYS A 77 -8.18 10.20 4.04
N THR A 78 -7.01 10.13 4.68
CA THR A 78 -5.79 9.60 4.05
C THR A 78 -5.93 8.11 3.75
N ILE A 79 -6.52 7.32 4.64
CA ILE A 79 -6.77 5.89 4.39
C ILE A 79 -7.77 5.68 3.25
N ILE A 80 -8.84 6.48 3.18
CA ILE A 80 -9.80 6.41 2.07
C ILE A 80 -9.11 6.77 0.74
N LEU A 81 -8.27 7.81 0.73
CA LEU A 81 -7.49 8.19 -0.44
C LEU A 81 -6.56 7.04 -0.87
N ALA A 82 -5.81 6.47 0.07
CA ALA A 82 -4.91 5.34 -0.17
C ALA A 82 -5.65 4.12 -0.74
N ALA A 83 -6.79 3.76 -0.15
CA ALA A 83 -7.62 2.66 -0.64
C ALA A 83 -8.11 2.92 -2.08
N THR A 84 -8.50 4.16 -2.39
CA THR A 84 -8.93 4.55 -3.74
C THR A 84 -7.79 4.46 -4.74
N VAL A 85 -6.60 4.97 -4.39
CA VAL A 85 -5.39 4.90 -5.23
C VAL A 85 -5.00 3.45 -5.50
N ASN A 86 -4.98 2.61 -4.47
CA ASN A 86 -4.63 1.20 -4.61
C ASN A 86 -5.65 0.46 -5.48
N THR A 87 -6.96 0.67 -5.25
CA THR A 87 -8.02 0.05 -6.05
C THR A 87 -7.92 0.44 -7.52
N ALA A 88 -7.73 1.73 -7.80
CA ALA A 88 -7.54 2.21 -9.17
C ALA A 88 -6.26 1.63 -9.81
N GLY A 89 -5.17 1.54 -9.05
CA GLY A 89 -3.91 0.95 -9.50
C GLY A 89 -4.05 -0.53 -9.87
N TYR A 90 -4.76 -1.32 -9.05
CA TYR A 90 -5.04 -2.73 -9.35
C TYR A 90 -5.92 -2.90 -10.58
N ILE A 91 -6.99 -2.11 -10.71
CA ILE A 91 -7.85 -2.16 -11.90
C ILE A 91 -7.04 -1.79 -13.15
N ALA A 92 -6.20 -0.76 -13.08
CA ALA A 92 -5.35 -0.36 -14.20
C ALA A 92 -4.33 -1.46 -14.57
N ALA A 93 -3.80 -2.19 -13.58
CA ALA A 93 -2.83 -3.25 -13.80
C ALA A 93 -3.40 -4.40 -14.65
N MET A 94 -4.72 -4.65 -14.59
CA MET A 94 -5.38 -5.68 -15.41
C MET A 94 -5.30 -5.42 -16.93
N TYR A 95 -5.09 -4.16 -17.35
CA TYR A 95 -5.08 -3.77 -18.76
C TYR A 95 -3.66 -3.63 -19.34
N VAL A 96 -2.63 -3.89 -18.54
CA VAL A 96 -1.25 -3.68 -18.92
C VAL A 96 -0.66 -4.92 -19.60
N ASN A 97 0.01 -4.71 -20.73
CA ASN A 97 0.65 -5.76 -21.52
C ASN A 97 2.20 -5.70 -21.47
N ASN A 98 2.78 -4.95 -20.53
CA ASN A 98 4.23 -4.81 -20.37
C ASN A 98 4.63 -4.62 -18.90
N VAL A 99 5.66 -5.34 -18.45
CA VAL A 99 6.22 -5.28 -17.10
C VAL A 99 6.64 -3.86 -16.68
N TYR A 100 7.11 -3.01 -17.58
CA TYR A 100 7.53 -1.64 -17.22
C TYR A 100 6.34 -0.76 -16.84
N SER A 101 5.25 -0.83 -17.60
CA SER A 101 4.00 -0.13 -17.27
C SER A 101 3.40 -0.67 -15.97
N LEU A 102 3.48 -1.99 -15.75
CA LEU A 102 3.07 -2.61 -14.49
C LEU A 102 3.92 -2.08 -13.32
N SER A 103 5.23 -1.92 -13.53
CA SER A 103 6.14 -1.40 -12.50
C SER A 103 5.82 0.04 -12.11
N ILE A 104 5.43 0.88 -13.08
CA ILE A 104 4.98 2.26 -12.81
C ILE A 104 3.68 2.25 -11.99
N LEU A 105 2.71 1.40 -12.33
CA LEU A 105 1.50 1.28 -11.51
C LEU A 105 1.81 0.78 -10.09
N GLN A 106 2.75 -0.16 -9.98
CA GLN A 106 3.20 -0.68 -8.70
C GLN A 106 3.89 0.37 -7.82
N PHE A 107 4.58 1.35 -8.41
CA PHE A 107 5.06 2.53 -7.68
C PHE A 107 3.91 3.29 -7.02
N PHE A 108 2.82 3.55 -7.74
CA PHE A 108 1.65 4.26 -7.18
C PHE A 108 0.91 3.43 -6.13
N ILE A 109 0.81 2.11 -6.32
CA ILE A 109 0.27 1.19 -5.31
C ILE A 109 1.13 1.21 -4.05
N GLY A 110 2.46 1.22 -4.19
CA GLY A 110 3.39 1.39 -3.07
C GLY A 110 3.15 2.70 -2.32
N LEU A 111 2.97 3.80 -3.06
CA LEU A 111 2.70 5.12 -2.51
C LEU A 111 1.39 5.16 -1.71
N GLY A 112 0.31 4.55 -2.24
CA GLY A 112 -0.97 4.43 -1.53
C GLY A 112 -0.87 3.57 -0.27
N THR A 113 -0.22 2.41 -0.39
CA THR A 113 -0.02 1.44 0.70
C THR A 113 0.68 2.04 1.93
N ALA A 114 1.54 3.03 1.74
CA ALA A 114 2.26 3.69 2.83
C ALA A 114 1.36 4.33 3.91
N ALA A 115 0.15 4.78 3.55
CA ALA A 115 -0.78 5.38 4.50
C ALA A 115 -1.21 4.43 5.62
N ALA A 116 -1.24 3.11 5.34
CA ALA A 116 -1.67 2.09 6.30
C ALA A 116 -0.52 1.57 7.20
N PHE A 117 0.70 2.11 7.05
CA PHE A 117 1.85 1.71 7.87
C PHE A 117 2.29 2.85 8.79
N GLY A 118 3.22 3.71 8.35
CA GLY A 118 3.81 4.75 9.20
C GLY A 118 2.77 5.67 9.86
N PRO A 119 1.87 6.31 9.07
CA PRO A 119 0.89 7.23 9.63
C PRO A 119 -0.16 6.54 10.52
N LEU A 120 -0.59 5.33 10.18
CA LEU A 120 -1.55 4.58 10.99
C LEU A 120 -0.97 4.13 12.33
N ILE A 121 0.31 3.76 12.37
CA ILE A 121 1.00 3.37 13.62
C ILE A 121 1.21 4.60 14.53
N ALA A 122 1.36 5.79 13.94
CA ALA A 122 1.53 7.04 14.67
C ALA A 122 0.21 7.64 15.22
N ASP A 123 -0.94 7.08 14.84
CA ASP A 123 -2.27 7.54 15.28
C ASP A 123 -2.49 7.15 16.77
N THR A 124 -2.28 8.12 17.67
CA THR A 124 -2.35 7.93 19.13
C THR A 124 -3.71 8.25 19.73
#